data_AF-A0A7K4BJC5-F1
#
_entry.id   AF-A0A7K4BJC5-F1
#
_cell.length_a   1.000
_cell.length_b   1.000
_cell.length_c   1.000
_cell.angle_alpha   90.00
_cell.angle_beta   90.00
_cell.angle_gamma   90.00
#
_symmetry.space_group_name_H-M   'P 1'
#
loop_
_entity.id
_entity.type
_entity.pdbx_description
1 polymer ?
#
loop_
_entity_poly.entity_id
_entity_poly.type
_entity_poly.pdbx_seq_one_letter_code
_entity_poly.pdbx_strand_id
1 'polypeptide(L)'
;MGLIEDAKRGVITEEMRIVAAAEGVAEDFVRRGVAGAHIAIPISPYREVKICGIGEGLRTKVNASIGTSSDIVDVDMEIEKARQAERAGADTLMELSTGGDFAEIRRRVIDVTTLSVGSVPLYQAFIEAARKHGAVVHMEEDDLFRITAEQAKLGTNFMAIHTGINYETMKRLQNQGRHGGLVSRGGAFMTAWMLHNEKENPLYS
;
A
#
# COMPACT_ATOMS: atom_id res chain seq x y z
N MET A 1 -4.00 -20.86 -5.61
CA MET A 1 -4.60 -20.73 -4.27
C MET A 1 -3.76 -19.72 -3.49
N GLY A 2 -4.34 -18.95 -2.58
CA GLY A 2 -3.61 -17.94 -1.82
C GLY A 2 -2.86 -18.54 -0.63
N LEU A 3 -1.85 -17.82 -0.15
CA LEU A 3 -1.01 -18.28 0.98
C LEU A 3 -1.84 -18.58 2.23
N ILE A 4 -2.91 -17.83 2.49
CA ILE A 4 -3.79 -18.03 3.64
C ILE A 4 -4.59 -19.33 3.51
N GLU A 5 -5.16 -19.60 2.33
CA GLU A 5 -5.90 -20.84 2.09
C GLU A 5 -4.99 -22.06 2.18
N ASP A 6 -3.79 -21.97 1.61
CA ASP A 6 -2.79 -23.04 1.66
C ASP A 6 -2.36 -23.32 3.11
N ALA A 7 -2.05 -22.26 3.87
CA ALA A 7 -1.72 -22.37 5.29
C ALA A 7 -2.83 -23.03 6.11
N LYS A 8 -4.10 -22.63 5.89
CA LYS A 8 -5.27 -23.20 6.57
C LYS A 8 -5.49 -24.68 6.26
N ARG A 9 -5.10 -25.14 5.07
CA ARG A 9 -5.11 -26.57 4.70
C ARG A 9 -3.90 -27.35 5.21
N GLY A 10 -3.01 -26.72 5.97
CA GLY A 10 -1.80 -27.36 6.50
C GLY A 10 -0.66 -27.44 5.49
N VAL A 11 -0.76 -26.78 4.33
CA VAL A 11 0.30 -26.75 3.33
C VAL A 11 1.35 -25.72 3.74
N ILE A 12 2.62 -26.13 3.74
CA ILE A 12 3.76 -25.23 3.88
C ILE A 12 4.22 -24.85 2.47
N THR A 13 4.01 -23.60 2.09
CA THR A 13 4.43 -23.07 0.78
C THR A 13 5.91 -22.70 0.81
N GLU A 14 6.51 -22.47 -0.37
CA GLU A 14 7.92 -22.09 -0.45
C GLU A 14 8.21 -20.75 0.21
N GLU A 15 7.29 -19.79 0.09
CA GLU A 15 7.40 -18.49 0.74
C GLU A 15 7.45 -18.63 2.27
N MET A 16 6.66 -19.56 2.83
CA MET A 16 6.70 -19.83 4.27
C MET A 16 8.04 -20.44 4.70
N ARG A 17 8.64 -21.33 3.88
CA ARG A 17 9.98 -21.88 4.15
C ARG A 17 11.05 -20.80 4.12
N ILE A 18 10.99 -19.92 3.12
CA ILE A 18 11.94 -18.80 2.98
C ILE A 18 11.83 -17.87 4.19
N VAL A 19 10.62 -17.51 4.62
CA VAL A 19 10.42 -16.68 5.83
C VAL A 19 10.95 -17.41 7.08
N ALA A 20 10.63 -18.69 7.25
CA ALA A 20 11.07 -19.46 8.42
C ALA A 20 12.59 -19.52 8.51
N ALA A 21 13.27 -19.79 7.38
CA ALA A 21 14.72 -19.82 7.29
C ALA A 21 15.36 -18.44 7.57
N ALA A 22 14.80 -17.37 7.00
CA ALA A 22 15.31 -16.01 7.19
C ALA A 22 15.14 -15.50 8.62
N GLU A 23 14.12 -15.98 9.33
CA GLU A 23 13.78 -15.56 10.69
C GLU A 23 14.28 -16.52 11.78
N GLY A 24 14.85 -17.67 11.40
CA GLY A 24 15.36 -18.67 12.34
C GLY A 24 14.28 -19.37 13.17
N VAL A 25 13.08 -19.53 12.59
CA VAL A 25 11.91 -20.15 13.25
C VAL A 25 11.46 -21.41 12.52
N ALA A 26 10.60 -22.22 13.14
CA ALA A 26 10.05 -23.42 12.51
C ALA A 26 9.08 -23.07 11.36
N GLU A 27 9.08 -23.85 10.28
CA GLU A 27 8.15 -23.66 9.15
C GLU A 27 6.68 -23.67 9.59
N ASP A 28 6.32 -24.59 10.50
CA ASP A 28 4.95 -24.67 11.03
C ASP A 28 4.58 -23.46 11.91
N PHE A 29 5.56 -22.77 12.52
CA PHE A 29 5.30 -21.50 13.22
C PHE A 29 4.81 -20.44 12.21
N VAL A 30 5.52 -20.29 11.09
CA VAL A 30 5.14 -19.34 10.02
C VAL A 30 3.79 -19.74 9.42
N ARG A 31 3.60 -21.02 9.07
CA ARG A 31 2.34 -21.50 8.51
C ARG A 31 1.16 -21.22 9.44
N ARG A 32 1.27 -21.50 10.75
CA ARG A 32 0.20 -21.19 11.71
C ARG A 32 -0.04 -19.69 11.83
N GLY A 33 1.02 -18.88 11.82
CA GLY A 33 0.91 -17.43 11.82
C GLY A 33 0.17 -16.89 10.59
N VAL A 34 0.45 -17.43 9.39
CA VAL A 34 -0.26 -17.08 8.16
C VAL A 34 -1.72 -17.56 8.19
N ALA A 35 -1.97 -18.79 8.63
CA ALA A 35 -3.32 -19.35 8.75
C ALA A 35 -4.22 -18.55 9.72
N GLY A 36 -3.62 -18.06 10.80
CA GLY A 36 -4.27 -17.25 11.84
C GLY A 36 -4.23 -15.73 11.58
N ALA A 37 -3.70 -15.28 10.44
CA ALA A 37 -3.55 -13.85 10.10
C ALA A 37 -2.69 -13.02 11.08
N HIS A 38 -1.76 -13.67 11.79
CA HIS A 38 -0.73 -13.02 12.62
C HIS A 38 0.55 -12.71 11.84
N ILE A 39 0.76 -13.36 10.69
CA ILE A 39 1.88 -13.14 9.78
C ILE A 39 1.34 -12.94 8.36
N ALA A 40 1.78 -11.87 7.70
CA ALA A 40 1.54 -11.61 6.29
C ALA A 40 2.84 -11.75 5.49
N ILE A 41 2.74 -12.20 4.25
CA ILE A 41 3.85 -12.28 3.29
C ILE A 41 3.40 -11.52 2.03
N PRO A 42 3.79 -10.25 1.85
CA PRO A 42 3.28 -9.41 0.76
C PRO A 42 3.95 -9.79 -0.56
N ILE A 43 3.29 -10.65 -1.32
CA ILE A 43 3.68 -11.04 -2.68
C ILE A 43 2.57 -10.70 -3.69
N SER A 44 2.93 -10.64 -4.96
CA SER A 44 2.00 -10.37 -6.06
C SER A 44 2.22 -11.40 -7.16
N PRO A 45 1.17 -11.86 -7.87
CA PRO A 45 1.35 -12.74 -9.03
C PRO A 45 1.98 -12.02 -10.22
N TYR A 46 2.11 -10.70 -10.18
CA TYR A 46 2.63 -9.88 -11.29
C TYR A 46 4.13 -9.60 -11.18
N ARG A 47 4.77 -9.92 -10.03
CA ARG A 47 6.19 -9.63 -9.80
C ARG A 47 6.79 -10.51 -8.71
N GLU A 48 7.93 -11.11 -9.01
CA GLU A 48 8.79 -11.76 -8.02
C GLU A 48 9.54 -10.72 -7.18
N VAL A 49 9.62 -10.99 -5.87
CA VAL A 49 10.24 -10.12 -4.88
C VAL A 49 11.04 -10.94 -3.88
N LYS A 50 11.97 -10.31 -3.18
CA LYS A 50 12.58 -10.87 -1.98
C LYS A 50 11.49 -11.10 -0.93
N ILE A 51 11.23 -12.36 -0.64
CA ILE A 51 10.19 -12.78 0.31
C ILE A 51 10.50 -12.23 1.71
N CYS A 52 9.49 -11.61 2.32
CA CYS A 52 9.57 -11.03 3.66
C CYS A 52 8.30 -11.36 4.45
N GLY A 53 8.47 -11.89 5.67
CA GLY A 53 7.36 -12.11 6.60
C GLY A 53 7.20 -10.93 7.56
N ILE A 54 5.97 -10.44 7.70
CA ILE A 54 5.61 -9.34 8.60
C ILE A 54 4.59 -9.85 9.60
N GLY A 55 4.93 -9.88 10.89
CA GLY A 55 4.01 -10.38 11.89
C GLY A 55 4.63 -10.64 13.26
N GLU A 56 3.77 -11.06 14.18
CA GLU A 56 4.14 -11.35 15.57
C GLU A 56 5.14 -12.52 15.66
N GLY A 57 6.14 -12.38 16.52
CA GLY A 57 7.19 -13.38 16.75
C GLY A 57 8.27 -13.45 15.66
N LEU A 58 8.17 -12.64 14.60
CA LEU A 58 9.27 -12.37 13.66
C LEU A 58 10.04 -11.11 14.11
N ARG A 59 11.23 -10.85 13.54
CA ARG A 59 11.93 -9.59 13.79
C ARG A 59 11.10 -8.40 13.31
N THR A 60 11.25 -7.25 13.97
CA THR A 60 10.66 -5.99 13.51
C THR A 60 11.11 -5.66 12.09
N LYS A 61 10.16 -5.22 11.26
CA LYS A 61 10.39 -4.86 9.85
C LYS A 61 10.33 -3.34 9.68
N VAL A 62 11.16 -2.81 8.77
CA VAL A 62 11.24 -1.37 8.45
C VAL A 62 10.74 -1.13 7.04
N ASN A 63 9.77 -0.21 6.90
CA ASN A 63 9.31 0.27 5.60
C ASN A 63 9.96 1.62 5.26
N ALA A 64 10.58 1.73 4.09
CA ALA A 64 11.02 3.01 3.55
C ALA A 64 9.93 3.65 2.69
N SER A 65 9.80 4.98 2.75
CA SER A 65 8.85 5.73 1.93
C SER A 65 9.58 6.59 0.93
N ILE A 66 9.17 6.51 -0.34
CA ILE A 66 9.68 7.33 -1.45
C ILE A 66 8.49 7.89 -2.24
N GLY A 67 8.77 8.74 -3.22
CA GLY A 67 7.76 9.29 -4.12
C GLY A 67 8.00 10.75 -4.45
N THR A 68 7.55 11.15 -5.63
CA THR A 68 7.56 12.53 -6.11
C THR A 68 6.45 13.37 -5.48
N SER A 69 6.57 14.70 -5.59
CA SER A 69 5.53 15.65 -5.21
C SER A 69 5.19 16.60 -6.34
N SER A 70 4.23 17.50 -6.13
CA SER A 70 3.96 18.61 -7.05
C SER A 70 5.18 19.52 -7.26
N ASP A 71 6.08 19.58 -6.29
CA ASP A 71 7.20 20.51 -6.27
C ASP A 71 8.46 19.89 -6.88
N ILE A 72 8.66 18.58 -6.68
CA ILE A 72 9.83 17.84 -7.15
C ILE A 72 9.37 16.56 -7.84
N VAL A 73 9.47 16.56 -9.16
CA VAL A 73 9.21 15.40 -10.03
C VAL A 73 10.53 14.98 -10.68
N ASP A 74 11.31 14.19 -9.96
CA ASP A 74 12.60 13.65 -10.42
C ASP A 74 12.60 12.12 -10.28
N VAL A 75 12.40 11.43 -11.40
CA VAL A 75 12.30 9.97 -11.43
C VAL A 75 13.62 9.30 -11.09
N ASP A 76 14.74 9.87 -11.54
CA ASP A 76 16.06 9.29 -11.30
C ASP A 76 16.44 9.42 -9.82
N MET A 77 16.00 10.49 -9.16
CA MET A 77 16.13 10.62 -7.71
C MET A 77 15.32 9.57 -6.95
N GLU A 78 14.08 9.28 -7.37
CA GLU A 78 13.26 8.22 -6.73
C GLU A 78 13.85 6.82 -6.92
N ILE A 79 14.42 6.56 -8.11
CA ILE A 79 15.16 5.32 -8.39
C ILE A 79 16.35 5.17 -7.43
N GLU A 80 17.13 6.23 -7.23
CA GLU A 80 18.27 6.18 -6.34
C GLU A 80 17.84 6.00 -4.88
N LYS A 81 16.77 6.68 -4.42
CA LYS A 81 16.19 6.45 -3.09
C LYS A 81 15.75 5.00 -2.90
N ALA A 82 15.11 4.38 -3.90
CA ALA A 82 14.71 2.97 -3.83
C ALA A 82 15.92 2.04 -3.63
N ARG A 83 16.99 2.24 -4.41
CA ARG A 83 18.23 1.47 -4.29
C ARG A 83 18.90 1.68 -2.93
N GLN A 84 18.95 2.92 -2.46
CA GLN A 84 19.55 3.23 -1.16
C GLN A 84 18.74 2.68 0.01
N ALA A 85 17.41 2.72 -0.06
CA ALA A 85 16.54 2.12 0.94
C ALA A 85 16.81 0.61 1.09
N GLU A 86 16.89 -0.11 -0.02
CA GLU A 86 17.21 -1.54 0.00
C GLU A 86 18.62 -1.81 0.52
N ARG A 87 19.63 -1.05 0.07
CA ARG A 87 21.02 -1.16 0.57
C ARG A 87 21.13 -0.87 2.07
N ALA A 88 20.33 0.05 2.59
CA ALA A 88 20.28 0.39 4.00
C ALA A 88 19.54 -0.65 4.86
N GLY A 89 18.93 -1.68 4.25
CA GLY A 89 18.27 -2.77 4.94
C GLY A 89 16.77 -2.56 5.20
N ALA A 90 16.10 -1.70 4.42
CA ALA A 90 14.64 -1.67 4.43
C ALA A 90 14.07 -3.04 4.04
N ASP A 91 12.96 -3.42 4.66
CA ASP A 91 12.27 -4.70 4.43
C ASP A 91 11.19 -4.59 3.37
N THR A 92 10.56 -3.41 3.28
CA THR A 92 9.58 -3.05 2.26
C THR A 92 9.75 -1.60 1.84
N LEU A 93 9.17 -1.25 0.71
CA LEU A 93 9.15 0.11 0.18
C LEU A 93 7.70 0.56 -0.03
N MET A 94 7.38 1.82 0.23
CA MET A 94 6.15 2.45 -0.24
C MET A 94 6.45 3.53 -1.27
N GLU A 95 5.82 3.40 -2.43
CA GLU A 95 5.84 4.39 -3.51
C GLU A 95 4.61 5.30 -3.33
N LEU A 96 4.85 6.55 -2.92
CA LEU A 96 3.84 7.52 -2.48
C LEU A 96 3.78 8.76 -3.37
N SER A 97 4.18 8.65 -4.63
CA SER A 97 4.20 9.79 -5.56
C SER A 97 2.86 10.49 -5.65
N THR A 98 2.94 11.82 -5.69
CA THR A 98 1.81 12.74 -5.87
C THR A 98 2.03 13.74 -7.01
N GLY A 99 3.15 13.63 -7.72
CA GLY A 99 3.49 14.41 -8.92
C GLY A 99 3.87 13.53 -10.11
N GLY A 100 3.95 14.12 -11.29
CA GLY A 100 4.45 13.44 -12.51
C GLY A 100 3.55 12.35 -13.08
N ASP A 101 4.17 11.49 -13.90
CA ASP A 101 3.57 10.28 -14.48
C ASP A 101 3.68 9.11 -13.48
N PHE A 102 2.58 8.81 -12.81
CA PHE A 102 2.52 7.77 -11.79
C PHE A 102 2.85 6.38 -12.31
N ALA A 103 2.47 6.06 -13.54
CA ALA A 103 2.70 4.74 -14.12
C ALA A 103 4.19 4.57 -14.45
N GLU A 104 4.80 5.57 -15.07
CA GLU A 104 6.23 5.55 -15.36
C GLU A 104 7.07 5.48 -14.08
N ILE A 105 6.81 6.38 -13.11
CA ILE A 105 7.57 6.44 -11.86
C ILE A 105 7.52 5.10 -11.14
N ARG A 106 6.32 4.54 -10.97
CA ARG A 106 6.13 3.27 -10.26
C ARG A 106 6.81 2.11 -10.96
N ARG A 107 6.68 2.00 -12.29
CA ARG A 107 7.37 0.97 -13.06
C ARG A 107 8.89 1.07 -12.87
N ARG A 108 9.45 2.27 -13.03
CA ARG A 108 10.89 2.52 -12.88
C ARG A 108 11.41 2.23 -11.48
N VAL A 109 10.64 2.53 -10.43
CA VAL A 109 10.96 2.19 -9.03
C VAL A 109 10.93 0.67 -8.81
N ILE A 110 9.87 0.00 -9.27
CA ILE A 110 9.67 -1.43 -9.11
C ILE A 110 10.76 -2.23 -9.82
N ASP A 111 11.23 -1.77 -10.98
CA ASP A 111 12.28 -2.39 -11.79
C ASP A 111 13.66 -2.40 -11.12
N VAL A 112 13.91 -1.54 -10.11
CA VAL A 112 15.25 -1.34 -9.53
C VAL A 112 15.42 -1.88 -8.11
N THR A 113 14.38 -2.44 -7.52
CA THR A 113 14.43 -3.01 -6.16
C THR A 113 13.92 -4.44 -6.15
N THR A 114 14.41 -5.27 -5.21
CA THR A 114 13.82 -6.59 -4.96
C THR A 114 12.77 -6.58 -3.85
N LEU A 115 12.62 -5.47 -3.13
CA LEU A 115 11.67 -5.37 -2.02
C LEU A 115 10.23 -5.43 -2.51
N SER A 116 9.34 -5.93 -1.64
CA SER A 116 7.91 -5.75 -1.81
C SER A 116 7.58 -4.25 -1.79
N VAL A 117 6.93 -3.77 -2.85
CA VAL A 117 6.58 -2.35 -3.01
C VAL A 117 5.09 -2.18 -2.77
N GLY A 118 4.75 -1.29 -1.85
CA GLY A 118 3.37 -0.89 -1.58
C GLY A 118 3.02 0.49 -2.14
N SER A 119 1.73 0.81 -2.15
CA SER A 119 1.22 2.09 -2.62
C SER A 119 -0.02 2.56 -1.85
N VAL A 120 -0.49 3.76 -2.18
CA VAL A 120 -1.80 4.29 -1.77
C VAL A 120 -2.57 4.67 -3.04
N PRO A 121 -3.38 3.75 -3.62
CA PRO A 121 -4.05 3.98 -4.91
C PRO A 121 -4.88 5.26 -4.97
N LEU A 122 -5.50 5.62 -3.84
CA LEU A 122 -6.33 6.81 -3.75
C LEU A 122 -5.57 8.12 -4.06
N TYR A 123 -4.26 8.21 -3.80
CA TYR A 123 -3.50 9.43 -4.13
C TYR A 123 -3.55 9.71 -5.63
N GLN A 124 -3.30 8.68 -6.44
CA GLN A 124 -3.35 8.79 -7.88
C GLN A 124 -4.78 9.14 -8.35
N ALA A 125 -5.81 8.47 -7.83
CA ALA A 125 -7.20 8.72 -8.21
C ALA A 125 -7.62 10.19 -8.00
N PHE A 126 -7.38 10.71 -6.80
CA PHE A 126 -7.73 12.09 -6.46
C PHE A 126 -6.92 13.13 -7.23
N ILE A 127 -5.63 12.87 -7.46
CA ILE A 127 -4.76 13.82 -8.16
C ILE A 127 -5.05 13.82 -9.66
N GLU A 128 -5.32 12.67 -10.26
CA GLU A 128 -5.79 12.59 -11.65
C GLU A 128 -7.13 13.31 -11.81
N ALA A 129 -8.06 13.15 -10.88
CA ALA A 129 -9.33 13.88 -10.90
C ALA A 129 -9.11 15.39 -10.82
N ALA A 130 -8.23 15.86 -9.95
CA ALA A 130 -7.88 17.28 -9.88
C ALA A 130 -7.26 17.80 -11.19
N ARG A 131 -6.42 17.01 -11.85
CA ARG A 131 -5.81 17.37 -13.15
C ARG A 131 -6.81 17.38 -14.30
N LYS A 132 -7.73 16.41 -14.34
CA LYS A 132 -8.70 16.21 -15.44
C LYS A 132 -9.96 17.07 -15.28
N HIS A 133 -10.44 17.22 -14.05
CA HIS A 133 -11.75 17.81 -13.72
C HIS A 133 -11.63 19.05 -12.82
N GLY A 134 -10.42 19.48 -12.46
CA GLY A 134 -10.16 20.74 -11.76
C GLY A 134 -10.14 20.65 -10.22
N ALA A 135 -10.70 19.59 -9.61
CA ALA A 135 -10.65 19.40 -8.16
C ALA A 135 -10.67 17.93 -7.74
N VAL A 136 -10.07 17.64 -6.57
CA VAL A 136 -10.06 16.28 -5.97
C VAL A 136 -11.48 15.77 -5.68
N VAL A 137 -12.42 16.66 -5.35
CA VAL A 137 -13.80 16.29 -5.04
C VAL A 137 -14.60 15.79 -6.24
N HIS A 138 -14.07 15.95 -7.46
CA HIS A 138 -14.67 15.45 -8.71
C HIS A 138 -14.13 14.08 -9.12
N MET A 139 -13.46 13.36 -8.22
CA MET A 139 -13.04 11.98 -8.44
C MET A 139 -14.24 11.07 -8.70
N GLU A 140 -14.15 10.22 -9.73
CA GLU A 140 -15.19 9.23 -10.05
C GLU A 140 -14.93 7.92 -9.30
N GLU A 141 -15.97 7.32 -8.72
CA GLU A 141 -15.85 6.14 -7.85
C GLU A 141 -15.11 4.97 -8.53
N ASP A 142 -15.37 4.75 -9.82
CA ASP A 142 -14.72 3.72 -10.65
C ASP A 142 -13.20 3.91 -10.77
N ASP A 143 -12.69 5.15 -10.67
CA ASP A 143 -11.25 5.41 -10.73
C ASP A 143 -10.50 4.75 -9.57
N LEU A 144 -11.10 4.68 -8.37
CA LEU A 144 -10.48 4.02 -7.23
C LEU A 144 -10.20 2.55 -7.51
N PHE A 145 -11.18 1.84 -8.09
CA PHE A 145 -11.08 0.42 -8.40
C PHE A 145 -10.19 0.17 -9.61
N ARG A 146 -10.36 0.96 -10.67
CA ARG A 146 -9.54 0.89 -11.88
C ARG A 146 -8.05 1.08 -11.55
N ILE A 147 -7.71 2.15 -10.82
CA ILE A 147 -6.32 2.45 -10.45
C ILE A 147 -5.75 1.40 -9.50
N THR A 148 -6.55 0.91 -8.54
CA THR A 148 -6.14 -0.20 -7.67
C THR A 148 -5.77 -1.43 -8.50
N ALA A 149 -6.59 -1.81 -9.49
CA ALA A 149 -6.32 -2.94 -10.36
C ALA A 149 -5.09 -2.70 -11.27
N GLU A 150 -4.93 -1.50 -11.82
CA GLU A 150 -3.76 -1.12 -12.62
C GLU A 150 -2.47 -1.19 -11.81
N GLN A 151 -2.45 -0.66 -10.58
CA GLN A 151 -1.28 -0.73 -9.71
C GLN A 151 -0.94 -2.16 -9.29
N ALA A 152 -1.95 -3.01 -9.06
CA ALA A 152 -1.72 -4.42 -8.77
C ALA A 152 -1.02 -5.11 -9.94
N LYS A 153 -1.52 -4.90 -11.17
CA LYS A 153 -0.94 -5.44 -12.42
C LYS A 153 0.47 -4.91 -12.70
N LEU A 154 0.80 -3.71 -12.23
CA LEU A 154 2.15 -3.13 -12.32
C LEU A 154 3.14 -3.77 -11.33
N GLY A 155 2.70 -4.65 -10.43
CA GLY A 155 3.58 -5.36 -9.50
C GLY A 155 3.62 -4.77 -8.10
N THR A 156 2.67 -3.92 -7.71
CA THR A 156 2.48 -3.55 -6.30
C THR A 156 2.06 -4.77 -5.48
N ASN A 157 2.72 -4.98 -4.34
CA ASN A 157 2.57 -6.16 -3.48
C ASN A 157 1.60 -5.96 -2.32
N PHE A 158 1.39 -4.72 -1.86
CA PHE A 158 0.44 -4.38 -0.81
C PHE A 158 -0.07 -2.95 -0.98
N MET A 159 -1.27 -2.64 -0.49
CA MET A 159 -1.87 -1.33 -0.69
C MET A 159 -2.53 -0.83 0.58
N ALA A 160 -2.35 0.44 0.89
CA ALA A 160 -3.12 1.11 1.93
C ALA A 160 -4.46 1.58 1.37
N ILE A 161 -5.52 0.85 1.68
CA ILE A 161 -6.89 1.15 1.27
C ILE A 161 -7.65 1.74 2.47
N HIS A 162 -8.18 2.96 2.31
CA HIS A 162 -8.78 3.73 3.40
C HIS A 162 -10.27 3.37 3.62
N THR A 163 -10.59 2.09 3.79
CA THR A 163 -11.98 1.62 3.98
C THR A 163 -12.59 2.06 5.31
N GLY A 164 -11.76 2.36 6.31
CA GLY A 164 -12.21 2.79 7.65
C GLY A 164 -12.74 4.23 7.73
N ILE A 165 -12.66 5.01 6.64
CA ILE A 165 -13.26 6.35 6.59
C ILE A 165 -14.70 6.20 6.11
N ASN A 166 -15.65 6.38 7.02
CA ASN A 166 -17.09 6.32 6.71
C ASN A 166 -17.84 7.41 7.49
N TYR A 167 -19.13 7.59 7.20
CA TYR A 167 -19.93 8.64 7.87
C TYR A 167 -19.92 8.54 9.40
N GLU A 168 -19.93 7.34 9.96
CA GLU A 168 -19.85 7.12 11.40
C GLU A 168 -18.51 7.62 11.98
N THR A 169 -17.40 7.30 11.31
CA THR A 169 -16.07 7.76 11.71
C THR A 169 -15.94 9.29 11.59
N MET A 170 -16.52 9.88 10.54
CA MET A 170 -16.53 11.34 10.37
C MET A 170 -17.31 12.05 11.48
N LYS A 171 -18.50 11.55 11.85
CA LYS A 171 -19.28 12.08 12.98
C LYS A 171 -18.49 12.05 14.28
N ARG A 172 -17.78 10.95 14.55
CA ARG A 172 -16.91 10.84 15.74
C ARG A 172 -15.76 11.85 15.70
N LEU A 173 -15.11 12.02 14.55
CA LEU A 173 -14.01 12.97 14.39
C LEU A 173 -14.46 14.42 14.65
N GLN A 174 -15.64 14.81 14.17
CA GLN A 174 -16.21 16.14 14.42
C GLN A 174 -16.45 16.41 15.92
N ASN A 175 -16.83 15.37 16.67
CA ASN A 175 -17.14 15.50 18.10
C ASN A 175 -15.92 15.35 19.03
N GLN A 176 -14.76 14.90 18.52
CA GLN A 176 -13.57 14.65 19.36
C GLN A 176 -12.78 15.90 19.75
N GLY A 177 -12.94 17.03 19.03
CA GLY A 177 -12.18 18.25 19.31
C GLY A 177 -10.66 18.13 19.06
N ARG A 178 -10.24 17.32 18.08
CA ARG A 178 -8.82 17.12 17.73
C ARG A 178 -8.17 18.44 17.33
N HIS A 179 -7.05 18.78 17.96
CA HIS A 179 -6.28 20.00 17.63
C HIS A 179 -5.69 19.96 16.21
N GLY A 180 -5.08 18.85 15.81
CA GLY A 180 -4.46 18.69 14.49
C GLY A 180 -5.40 18.25 13.37
N GLY A 181 -6.71 18.13 13.65
CA GLY A 181 -7.70 17.68 12.66
C GLY A 181 -7.40 16.29 12.06
N LEU A 182 -7.60 16.16 10.75
CA LEU A 182 -7.35 14.94 9.97
C LEU A 182 -6.01 15.05 9.24
N VAL A 183 -5.00 14.34 9.75
CA VAL A 183 -3.61 14.43 9.26
C VAL A 183 -3.23 13.37 8.21
N SER A 184 -4.09 12.38 7.97
CA SER A 184 -3.92 11.48 6.82
C SER A 184 -4.38 12.20 5.57
N ARG A 185 -3.47 12.37 4.59
CA ARG A 185 -3.80 12.95 3.28
C ARG A 185 -4.94 12.18 2.60
N GLY A 186 -4.90 10.85 2.65
CA GLY A 186 -5.94 10.01 2.04
C GLY A 186 -7.27 10.10 2.77
N GLY A 187 -7.22 10.16 4.11
CA GLY A 187 -8.41 10.47 4.89
C GLY A 187 -9.01 11.83 4.52
N ALA A 188 -8.18 12.87 4.39
CA ALA A 188 -8.62 14.21 4.05
C ALA A 188 -9.27 14.30 2.67
N PHE A 189 -8.67 13.68 1.64
CA PHE A 189 -9.27 13.62 0.31
C PHE A 189 -10.60 12.87 0.30
N MET A 190 -10.66 11.70 0.95
CA MET A 190 -11.88 10.91 1.01
C MET A 190 -13.00 11.66 1.76
N THR A 191 -12.70 12.23 2.93
CA THR A 191 -13.67 13.04 3.68
C THR A 191 -14.17 14.25 2.87
N ALA A 192 -13.28 14.97 2.19
CA ALA A 192 -13.69 16.09 1.35
C ALA A 192 -14.62 15.64 0.21
N TRP A 193 -14.32 14.52 -0.43
CA TRP A 193 -15.15 13.93 -1.47
C TRP A 193 -16.52 13.51 -0.96
N MET A 194 -16.57 12.80 0.17
CA MET A 194 -17.83 12.33 0.78
C MET A 194 -18.74 13.51 1.12
N LEU A 195 -18.18 14.56 1.73
CA LEU A 195 -18.93 15.76 2.10
C LEU A 195 -19.41 16.55 0.88
N HIS A 196 -18.60 16.63 -0.17
CA HIS A 196 -18.97 17.34 -1.40
C HIS A 196 -20.07 16.61 -2.20
N ASN A 197 -19.96 15.29 -2.29
CA ASN A 197 -20.86 14.47 -3.10
C ASN A 197 -22.06 13.93 -2.30
N GLU A 198 -22.11 14.18 -0.99
CA GLU A 198 -23.12 13.65 -0.06
C GLU A 198 -23.26 12.11 -0.16
N LYS A 199 -22.12 11.43 -0.35
CA LYS A 199 -22.03 9.97 -0.57
C LYS A 199 -21.11 9.28 0.43
N GLU A 200 -21.37 8.00 0.69
CA GLU A 200 -20.49 7.17 1.51
C GLU A 200 -19.18 6.87 0.76
N ASN A 201 -18.12 6.53 1.49
CA ASN A 201 -16.84 6.16 0.91
C ASN A 201 -17.00 4.91 0.01
N PRO A 202 -16.69 5.00 -1.30
CA PRO A 202 -16.82 3.86 -2.22
C PRO A 202 -15.94 2.66 -1.85
N LEU A 203 -14.87 2.87 -1.09
CA LEU A 203 -14.01 1.78 -0.60
C LEU A 203 -14.61 1.06 0.63
N TYR A 204 -15.61 1.66 1.26
CA TYR A 204 -16.33 1.07 2.41
C TYR A 204 -17.61 0.35 1.97
N SER A 205 -18.37 0.95 1.04
CA SER A 205 -19.70 0.51 0.60
C SER A 205 -19.69 -0.62 -0.42
#